data_AF-A0A1I0Q653-F1
#
_entry.id   AF-A0A1I0Q653-F1
#
_cell.length_a   1.000
_cell.length_b   1.000
_cell.length_c   1.000
_cell.angle_alpha   90.00
_cell.angle_beta   90.00
_cell.angle_gamma   90.00
#
_symmetry.space_group_name_H-M   'P 1'
#
loop_
_entity.id
_entity.type
_entity.pdbx_description
1 polymer ?
#
loop_
_entity_poly.entity_id
_entity_poly.type
_entity_poly.pdbx_seq_one_letter_code
_entity_poly.pdbx_strand_id
1 'polypeptide(L)'
;MKDRQTVDFLKEKWKKDIVAKKAEWDKNPGWPAKLVETEFEMNGIKYVIRPADIGLSDDCWDQGFMESFQSVMEKDLKEYGAVNIYNTGFLD
;
A
#
# COMPACT_ATOMS: atom_id res chain seq x y z
N MET A 1 -12.35 18.45 1.53
CA MET A 1 -11.15 18.89 0.76
C MET A 1 -9.83 18.47 1.42
N LYS A 2 -9.75 18.36 2.76
CA LYS A 2 -8.53 17.92 3.47
C LYS A 2 -8.21 16.42 3.28
N ASP A 3 -9.25 15.59 3.20
CA ASP A 3 -9.11 14.12 3.15
C ASP A 3 -8.41 13.62 1.90
N ARG A 4 -8.78 14.18 0.74
CA ARG A 4 -8.15 13.86 -0.54
C ARG A 4 -6.67 14.28 -0.54
N GLN A 5 -6.34 15.45 0.02
CA GLN A 5 -4.95 15.88 0.17
C GLN A 5 -4.16 14.95 1.09
N THR A 6 -4.76 14.43 2.16
CA THR A 6 -4.12 13.43 3.02
C THR A 6 -3.86 12.13 2.26
N VAL A 7 -4.84 11.63 1.50
CA VAL A 7 -4.67 10.40 0.70
C VAL A 7 -3.60 10.60 -0.37
N ASP A 8 -3.60 11.72 -1.09
CA ASP A 8 -2.57 12.04 -2.08
C ASP A 8 -1.17 12.14 -1.44
N PHE A 9 -1.06 12.79 -0.26
CA PHE A 9 0.19 12.84 0.50
C PHE A 9 0.70 11.45 0.90
N LEU A 10 -0.20 10.59 1.40
CA LEU A 10 0.12 9.21 1.77
C LEU A 10 0.60 8.41 0.56
N LYS A 11 -0.06 8.52 -0.59
CA LYS A 11 0.37 7.89 -1.85
C LYS A 11 1.79 8.30 -2.25
N GLU A 12 2.11 9.60 -2.15
CA GLU A 12 3.46 10.09 -2.48
C GLU A 12 4.52 9.60 -1.49
N LYS A 13 4.20 9.55 -0.19
CA LYS A 13 5.08 8.99 0.85
C LYS A 13 5.38 7.52 0.54
N TRP A 14 4.32 6.73 0.35
CA TRP A 14 4.37 5.30 0.03
C TRP A 14 5.17 4.99 -1.23
N LYS A 15 5.01 5.79 -2.29
CA LYS A 15 5.81 5.68 -3.50
C LYS A 15 7.31 5.83 -3.24
N LYS A 16 7.72 6.73 -2.35
CA LYS A 16 9.13 6.92 -1.96
C LYS A 16 9.62 5.75 -1.10
N ASP A 17 8.82 5.31 -0.13
CA ASP A 17 9.12 4.14 0.72
C ASP A 17 9.30 2.86 -0.10
N ILE A 18 8.45 2.63 -1.11
CA ILE A 18 8.56 1.48 -2.02
C ILE A 18 9.88 1.50 -2.78
N VAL A 19 10.30 2.65 -3.31
CA VAL A 19 11.58 2.75 -4.04
C VAL A 19 12.75 2.44 -3.12
N ALA A 20 12.74 2.94 -1.88
CA ALA A 20 13.77 2.67 -0.89
C ALA A 20 13.81 1.19 -0.51
N LYS A 21 12.66 0.60 -0.16
CA LYS A 21 12.56 -0.80 0.21
C LYS A 21 12.86 -1.75 -0.94
N LYS A 22 12.46 -1.41 -2.18
CA LYS A 22 12.80 -2.19 -3.38
C LYS A 22 14.30 -2.35 -3.53
N ALA A 23 15.09 -1.29 -3.33
CA ALA A 23 16.55 -1.37 -3.43
C ALA A 23 17.17 -2.32 -2.38
N GLU A 24 16.53 -2.49 -1.23
CA GLU A 24 16.93 -3.48 -0.23
C GLU A 24 16.47 -4.90 -0.60
N TRP A 25 15.29 -5.03 -1.20
CA TRP A 25 14.67 -6.30 -1.57
C TRP A 25 15.19 -6.92 -2.88
N ASP A 26 15.60 -6.11 -3.87
CA ASP A 26 16.27 -6.56 -5.11
C ASP A 26 17.56 -7.35 -4.80
N LYS A 27 18.11 -7.22 -3.59
CA LYS A 27 19.26 -8.00 -3.10
C LYS A 27 18.89 -9.44 -2.72
N ASN A 28 17.60 -9.80 -2.66
CA ASN A 28 17.09 -11.12 -2.27
C ASN A 28 15.93 -11.59 -3.19
N PRO A 29 16.20 -11.98 -4.45
CA PRO A 29 15.18 -12.41 -5.39
C PRO A 29 14.74 -13.86 -5.14
N GLY A 30 13.44 -14.13 -4.97
CA GLY A 30 12.97 -15.53 -4.93
C GLY A 30 11.51 -15.82 -4.60
N TRP A 31 10.64 -14.82 -4.49
CA TRP A 31 9.30 -15.03 -3.93
C TRP A 31 8.19 -14.64 -4.91
N PRO A 32 7.01 -15.27 -4.81
CA PRO A 32 5.91 -15.08 -5.75
C PRO A 32 5.37 -13.64 -5.71
N ALA A 33 5.09 -13.08 -6.89
CA ALA A 33 4.51 -11.76 -7.02
C ALA A 33 3.04 -11.75 -6.56
N LYS A 34 2.64 -10.72 -5.79
CA LYS A 34 1.26 -10.56 -5.31
C LYS A 34 0.80 -9.11 -5.42
N LEU A 35 -0.42 -8.92 -5.93
CA LEU A 35 -1.07 -7.62 -5.97
C LEU A 35 -2.13 -7.58 -4.87
N VAL A 36 -2.01 -6.58 -4.00
CA VAL A 36 -2.96 -6.36 -2.90
C VAL A 36 -3.50 -4.94 -3.02
N GLU A 37 -4.81 -4.83 -3.20
CA GLU A 37 -5.53 -3.56 -3.13
C GLU A 37 -5.94 -3.29 -1.67
N THR A 38 -5.91 -2.02 -1.26
CA THR A 38 -6.30 -1.60 0.09
C THR A 38 -7.52 -0.69 0.01
N GLU A 39 -8.63 -1.15 0.56
CA GLU A 39 -9.87 -0.39 0.69
C GLU A 39 -9.97 0.16 2.11
N PHE A 40 -10.37 1.42 2.26
CA PHE A 40 -10.60 2.02 3.57
C PHE A 40 -11.60 3.15 3.52
N GLU A 41 -12.11 3.56 4.68
CA GLU A 41 -12.97 4.72 4.82
C GLU A 41 -12.29 5.80 5.64
N MET A 42 -12.39 7.06 5.20
CA MET A 42 -11.89 8.21 5.95
C MET A 42 -12.95 9.32 5.92
N ASN A 43 -13.38 9.75 7.11
CA ASN A 43 -14.47 10.73 7.27
C ASN A 43 -15.76 10.38 6.49
N GLY A 44 -16.14 9.09 6.48
CA GLY A 44 -17.33 8.60 5.79
C GLY A 44 -17.19 8.47 4.26
N ILE A 45 -16.00 8.71 3.71
CA ILE A 45 -15.70 8.57 2.28
C ILE A 45 -14.86 7.31 2.08
N LYS A 46 -15.28 6.45 1.17
CA LYS A 46 -14.55 5.24 0.78
C LYS A 46 -13.44 5.56 -0.22
N TYR A 47 -12.27 5.00 0.02
CA TYR A 47 -11.09 5.11 -0.83
C TYR A 47 -10.57 3.71 -1.14
N VAL A 48 -9.98 3.57 -2.32
CA VAL A 48 -9.30 2.36 -2.77
C VAL A 48 -7.90 2.78 -3.23
N ILE A 49 -6.89 2.08 -2.74
CA ILE A 49 -5.50 2.23 -3.16
C ILE A 49 -5.12 0.99 -3.93
N ARG A 50 -4.82 1.18 -5.21
CA ARG A 50 -4.28 0.12 -6.04
C ARG A 50 -2.76 0.16 -5.98
N PRO A 51 -2.09 -0.99 -6.19
CA PRO A 51 -0.63 -1.03 -6.32
C PRO A 51 -0.09 0.03 -7.32
N ALA A 52 -0.77 0.22 -8.46
CA ALA A 52 -0.39 1.22 -9.45
C ALA A 52 -0.41 2.67 -8.92
N ASP A 53 -1.30 3.01 -7.98
CA ASP A 53 -1.39 4.36 -7.38
C ASP A 53 -0.10 4.76 -6.63
N ILE A 54 0.62 3.77 -6.13
CA ILE A 54 1.85 3.92 -5.34
C ILE A 54 3.10 3.53 -6.16
N GLY A 55 2.95 3.32 -7.47
CA GLY A 55 4.05 3.04 -8.38
C GLY A 55 4.51 1.58 -8.41
N LEU A 56 3.68 0.66 -7.93
CA LEU A 56 3.89 -0.77 -8.10
C LEU A 56 3.33 -1.22 -9.45
N SER A 57 4.17 -1.80 -10.30
CA SER A 57 3.76 -2.43 -11.57
C SER A 57 3.07 -3.77 -11.31
N ASP A 58 2.16 -4.20 -12.19
CA ASP A 58 1.32 -5.40 -12.03
C ASP A 58 2.08 -6.75 -11.86
N ASP A 59 3.38 -6.83 -12.16
CA ASP A 59 4.08 -8.12 -12.31
C ASP A 59 5.26 -8.43 -11.35
N CYS A 60 5.55 -7.62 -10.32
CA CYS A 60 6.90 -7.68 -9.73
C CYS A 60 7.05 -7.47 -8.20
N TRP A 61 6.14 -7.95 -7.34
CA TRP A 61 6.28 -7.68 -5.90
C TRP A 61 6.08 -8.91 -5.02
N ASP A 62 7.16 -9.34 -4.38
CA ASP A 62 7.18 -10.42 -3.40
C ASP A 62 6.03 -10.30 -2.37
N GLN A 63 5.40 -11.43 -2.06
CA GLN A 63 4.42 -11.55 -0.99
C GLN A 63 4.91 -10.99 0.35
N GLY A 64 6.12 -11.31 0.81
CA GLY A 64 6.64 -10.85 2.10
C GLY A 64 6.84 -9.33 2.16
N PHE A 65 7.31 -8.76 1.06
CA PHE A 65 7.38 -7.32 0.83
C PHE A 65 6.00 -6.69 0.89
N MET A 66 5.02 -7.27 0.19
CA MET A 66 3.64 -6.76 0.17
C MET A 66 3.00 -6.81 1.55
N GLU A 67 3.16 -7.89 2.31
CA GLU A 67 2.68 -8.00 3.71
C GLU A 67 3.32 -6.95 4.63
N SER A 68 4.64 -6.78 4.51
CA SER A 68 5.39 -5.79 5.30
C SER A 68 4.99 -4.36 4.94
N PHE A 69 4.74 -4.11 3.65
CA PHE A 69 4.35 -2.81 3.15
C PHE A 69 2.90 -2.47 3.52
N GLN A 70 2.00 -3.44 3.42
CA GLN A 70 0.61 -3.33 3.88
C GLN A 70 0.51 -3.00 5.37
N SER A 71 1.36 -3.60 6.20
CA SER A 71 1.44 -3.26 7.63
C SER A 71 1.80 -1.78 7.87
N VAL A 72 2.67 -1.21 7.03
CA VAL A 72 3.02 0.23 7.08
C VAL A 72 1.84 1.09 6.64
N MET A 73 1.19 0.72 5.52
CA MET A 73 0.03 1.47 5.03
C MET A 73 -1.12 1.45 6.03
N GLU A 74 -1.44 0.30 6.63
CA GLU A 74 -2.50 0.19 7.62
C GLU A 74 -2.22 1.06 8.85
N LYS A 75 -0.97 1.07 9.33
CA LYS A 75 -0.56 1.91 10.45
C LYS A 75 -0.74 3.40 10.11
N ASP A 76 -0.19 3.84 8.97
CA ASP A 76 -0.33 5.21 8.51
C ASP A 76 -1.82 5.59 8.39
N LEU A 77 -2.62 4.77 7.71
CA LEU A 77 -4.06 4.99 7.54
C LEU A 77 -4.78 5.18 8.89
N LYS A 78 -4.50 4.32 9.87
CA LYS A 78 -5.05 4.45 11.23
C LYS A 78 -4.62 5.75 11.92
N GLU A 79 -3.34 6.14 11.78
CA GLU A 79 -2.82 7.40 12.35
C GLU A 79 -3.53 8.64 11.76
N TYR A 80 -3.96 8.57 10.51
CA TYR A 80 -4.73 9.63 9.84
C TYR A 80 -6.26 9.50 10.00
N GLY A 81 -6.73 8.55 10.82
CA GLY A 81 -8.14 8.39 11.16
C GLY A 81 -8.97 7.57 10.17
N ALA A 82 -8.32 6.76 9.34
CA ALA A 82 -9.03 5.79 8.51
C ALA A 82 -9.60 4.63 9.35
N VAL A 83 -10.75 4.14 8.93
CA VAL A 83 -11.48 3.02 9.52
C VAL A 83 -11.88 2.02 8.44
N ASN A 84 -12.36 0.84 8.83
CA ASN A 84 -12.82 -0.20 7.89
C ASN A 84 -11.77 -0.52 6.81
N ILE A 85 -10.54 -0.77 7.23
CA ILE A 85 -9.41 -1.05 6.33
C ILE A 85 -9.44 -2.54 5.97
N TYR A 86 -9.48 -2.83 4.67
CA TYR A 86 -9.48 -4.18 4.12
C TYR A 86 -8.42 -4.31 3.03
N ASN A 87 -7.74 -5.45 3.01
CA ASN A 87 -6.76 -5.77 1.99
C ASN A 87 -7.28 -6.94 1.15
N THR A 88 -7.53 -6.69 -0.14
CA THR A 88 -8.04 -7.67 -1.10
C THR A 88 -6.93 -8.08 -2.05
N GLY A 89 -6.91 -9.35 -2.49
CA GLY A 89 -5.80 -9.91 -3.28
C GLY A 89 -4.87 -10.87 -2.51
N PHE A 90 -5.15 -11.09 -1.22
CA PHE A 90 -4.67 -12.27 -0.52
C PHE A 90 -5.40 -13.52 -1.01
N LEU A 91 -4.81 -14.27 -1.95
CA LEU A 91 -5.15 -15.69 -2.09
C LEU A 91 -4.85 -16.36 -0.75
N ASP A 92 -5.89 -16.99 -0.20
CA ASP A 92 -5.87 -17.93 0.94
C ASP A 92 -4.98 -19.14 0.61
#